data_AF-A0A6P0ZXJ8-F1
#
_entry.id   AF-A0A6P0ZXJ8-F1
#
_cell.length_a   1.000
_cell.length_b   1.000
_cell.length_c   1.000
_cell.angle_alpha   90.00
_cell.angle_beta   90.00
_cell.angle_gamma   90.00
#
_symmetry.space_group_name_H-M   'P 1'
#
loop_
_entity.id
_entity.type
_entity.pdbx_description
1 polymer ?
#
loop_
_entity_poly.entity_id
_entity_poly.type
_entity_poly.pdbx_seq_one_letter_code
_entity_poly.pdbx_strand_id
1 'polypeptide(L)'
;DSPNPASGGWVSPRLGITFELVASQLVLYYPNGEPFASYLEISEQRDMAQQQAELERLAKEQERQRAEQAQEALELERLEKQQASQRAELERLEKEQERQRAEQAEQALELERIRMKALLEQLKAKGINPEDFNL
;
A
#
# COMPACT_ATOMS: atom_id res chain seq x y z
N ASP A 1 21.67 -12.79 51.62
CA ASP A 1 21.26 -12.89 53.03
C ASP A 1 19.80 -12.49 53.07
N SER A 2 18.90 -13.46 53.05
CA SER A 2 17.46 -13.20 53.05
C SER A 2 17.00 -13.18 54.50
N PRO A 3 16.32 -12.12 54.99
CA PRO A 3 15.86 -12.06 56.37
C PRO A 3 14.87 -13.21 56.63
N ASN A 4 15.22 -14.02 57.62
CA ASN A 4 14.46 -15.19 58.06
C ASN A 4 13.22 -14.72 58.87
N PRO A 5 11.98 -15.00 58.43
CA PRO A 5 10.74 -14.52 59.08
C PRO A 5 10.44 -15.17 60.44
N ALA A 6 11.36 -15.97 60.99
CA ALA A 6 11.21 -16.64 62.27
C ALA A 6 11.40 -15.73 63.51
N SER A 7 11.59 -14.42 63.34
CA SER A 7 11.86 -13.47 64.44
C SER A 7 10.64 -12.61 64.80
N GLY A 8 9.49 -13.22 65.12
CA GLY A 8 8.44 -12.56 65.91
C GLY A 8 7.40 -11.69 65.20
N GLY A 9 7.13 -11.89 63.91
CA GLY A 9 6.01 -11.24 63.21
C GLY A 9 4.64 -11.84 63.57
N TRP A 10 3.60 -11.02 63.69
CA TRP A 10 2.22 -11.50 63.94
C TRP A 10 1.52 -11.81 62.61
N VAL A 11 0.96 -13.02 62.47
CA VAL A 11 0.21 -13.43 61.28
C VAL A 11 -1.29 -13.24 61.50
N SER A 12 -1.96 -12.52 60.62
CA SER A 12 -3.42 -12.31 60.72
C SER A 12 -4.20 -13.60 60.39
N PRO A 13 -5.03 -14.15 61.30
CA PRO A 13 -5.78 -15.39 61.07
C PRO A 13 -6.85 -15.30 59.96
N ARG A 14 -7.31 -14.08 59.66
CA ARG A 14 -8.35 -13.84 58.63
C ARG A 14 -7.75 -13.55 57.25
N LEU A 15 -6.55 -12.96 57.20
CA LEU A 15 -5.94 -12.45 55.97
C LEU A 15 -4.70 -13.22 55.52
N GLY A 16 -4.03 -13.96 56.43
CA GLY A 16 -2.81 -14.72 56.12
C GLY A 16 -1.57 -13.85 55.85
N ILE A 17 -1.64 -12.55 56.13
CA ILE A 17 -0.51 -11.60 55.99
C ILE A 17 0.26 -11.47 57.30
N THR A 18 1.56 -11.18 57.22
CA THR A 18 2.46 -11.04 58.37
C THR A 18 2.74 -9.57 58.67
N PHE A 19 2.72 -9.21 59.94
CA PHE A 19 3.04 -7.87 60.44
C PHE A 19 4.34 -7.93 61.23
N GLU A 20 5.34 -7.14 60.84
CA GLU A 20 6.65 -7.10 61.47
C GLU A 20 7.05 -5.65 61.81
N LEU A 21 7.69 -5.44 62.96
CA LEU A 21 8.21 -4.15 63.38
C LEU A 21 9.73 -4.11 63.13
N VAL A 22 10.15 -3.46 62.06
CA VAL A 22 11.56 -3.31 61.68
C VAL A 22 12.00 -1.88 61.94
N ALA A 23 13.01 -1.68 62.80
CA ALA A 23 13.52 -0.35 63.15
C ALA A 23 12.42 0.67 63.56
N SER A 24 11.41 0.22 64.31
CA SER A 24 10.23 1.00 64.73
C SER A 24 9.24 1.38 63.60
N GLN A 25 9.33 0.76 62.43
CA GLN A 25 8.36 0.88 61.35
C GLN A 25 7.59 -0.44 61.17
N LEU A 26 6.27 -0.33 60.95
CA LEU A 26 5.42 -1.49 60.67
C LEU A 26 5.55 -1.86 59.19
N VAL A 27 6.07 -3.05 58.91
CA VAL A 27 6.18 -3.64 57.58
C VAL A 27 5.17 -4.78 57.48
N LEU A 28 4.39 -4.80 56.40
CA LEU A 28 3.43 -5.86 56.11
C LEU A 28 4.03 -6.77 55.04
N TYR A 29 3.84 -8.08 55.16
CA TYR A 29 4.23 -9.07 54.17
C TYR A 29 3.01 -9.86 53.69
N TYR A 30 2.96 -10.11 52.38
CA TYR A 30 1.97 -10.97 51.74
C TYR A 30 2.15 -12.44 52.17
N PRO A 31 1.16 -13.32 51.93
CA PRO A 31 1.27 -14.74 52.26
C PRO A 31 2.40 -15.47 51.52
N ASN A 32 2.89 -14.90 50.41
CA ASN A 32 4.06 -15.38 49.66
C ASN A 32 5.41 -14.93 50.27
N GLY A 33 5.39 -14.13 51.34
CA GLY A 33 6.58 -13.61 52.01
C GLY A 33 7.14 -12.31 51.44
N GLU A 34 6.53 -11.72 50.41
CA GLU A 34 6.97 -10.43 49.86
C GLU A 34 6.43 -9.25 50.67
N PRO A 35 7.22 -8.17 50.89
CA PRO A 35 6.72 -6.98 51.56
C PRO A 35 5.67 -6.25 50.71
N PHE A 36 4.73 -5.59 51.38
CA PHE A 36 3.80 -4.71 50.71
C PHE A 36 4.55 -3.49 50.17
N ALA A 37 4.37 -3.23 48.87
CA ALA A 37 4.82 -2.00 48.26
C ALA A 37 4.10 -0.79 48.90
N SER A 38 4.83 0.29 49.10
CA SER A 38 4.27 1.56 49.53
C SER A 38 3.34 2.13 48.46
N TYR A 39 2.44 3.03 48.87
CA TYR A 39 1.57 3.73 47.93
C TYR A 39 2.35 4.43 46.82
N LEU A 40 3.51 5.02 47.17
CA LEU A 40 4.38 5.71 46.21
C LEU A 40 4.92 4.75 45.15
N GLU A 41 5.46 3.60 45.56
CA GLU A 41 5.98 2.58 44.63
C GLU A 41 4.89 2.07 43.67
N ILE A 42 3.67 1.85 44.17
CA ILE A 42 2.53 1.41 43.34
C ILE A 42 2.09 2.53 42.38
N SER A 43 2.17 3.80 42.78
CA SER A 43 1.87 4.92 41.88
C SER A 43 2.93 5.09 40.80
N GLU A 44 4.21 5.02 41.14
CA GLU A 44 5.31 5.14 40.18
C GLU A 44 5.28 4.01 39.15
N GLN A 45 5.04 2.76 39.60
CA GLN A 45 4.88 1.62 38.69
C GLN A 45 3.70 1.81 37.73
N ARG A 46 2.58 2.36 38.21
CA ARG A 46 1.42 2.66 37.36
C ARG A 46 1.75 3.74 36.35
N ASP A 47 2.38 4.83 36.76
CA ASP A 47 2.75 5.93 35.87
C ASP A 47 3.73 5.45 34.79
N MET A 48 4.75 4.66 35.16
CA MET A 48 5.68 4.05 34.20
C MET A 48 4.97 3.11 33.23
N ALA A 49 4.08 2.25 33.73
CA ALA A 49 3.32 1.33 32.87
C ALA A 49 2.39 2.09 31.90
N GLN A 50 1.78 3.18 32.37
CA GLN A 50 0.95 4.04 31.52
C GLN A 50 1.78 4.74 30.43
N GLN A 51 2.93 5.31 30.79
CA GLN A 51 3.84 5.92 29.83
C GLN A 51 4.32 4.92 28.78
N GLN A 52 4.69 3.71 29.19
CA GLN A 52 5.10 2.66 28.24
C GLN A 52 3.95 2.26 27.32
N ALA A 53 2.74 2.07 27.85
CA ALA A 53 1.57 1.76 27.04
C ALA A 53 1.22 2.88 26.05
N GLU A 54 1.40 4.15 26.45
CA GLU A 54 1.19 5.30 25.58
C GLU A 54 2.22 5.37 24.45
N LEU A 55 3.50 5.18 24.79
CA LEU A 55 4.59 5.13 23.80
C LEU A 55 4.39 3.99 22.80
N GLU A 56 3.98 2.81 23.27
CA GLU A 56 3.70 1.66 22.40
C GLU A 56 2.51 1.95 21.47
N ARG A 57 1.45 2.57 21.99
CA ARG A 57 0.30 3.00 21.18
C ARG A 57 0.70 3.99 20.10
N LEU A 58 1.48 5.01 20.46
CA LEU A 58 1.96 6.01 19.52
C LEU A 58 2.84 5.39 18.43
N ALA A 59 3.74 4.48 18.80
CA ALA A 59 4.59 3.76 17.84
C ALA A 59 3.75 2.92 16.87
N LYS A 60 2.76 2.19 17.37
CA LYS A 60 1.84 1.39 16.55
C LYS A 60 0.99 2.24 15.62
N GLU A 61 0.54 3.40 16.10
CA GLU A 61 -0.22 4.34 15.27
C GLU A 61 0.65 4.95 14.18
N GLN A 62 1.88 5.32 14.49
CA GLN A 62 2.84 5.79 13.49
C GLN A 62 3.15 4.71 12.44
N GLU A 63 3.31 3.46 12.86
CA GLU A 63 3.53 2.34 11.93
C GLU A 63 2.33 2.15 11.00
N ARG A 64 1.11 2.21 11.53
CA ARG A 64 -0.13 2.15 10.73
C ARG A 64 -0.20 3.28 9.72
N GLN A 65 0.03 4.52 10.14
CA GLN A 65 0.03 5.67 9.23
C GLN A 65 1.05 5.51 8.10
N ARG A 66 2.25 4.99 8.39
CA ARG A 66 3.26 4.71 7.35
C ARG A 66 2.81 3.59 6.40
N ALA A 67 2.19 2.54 6.92
CA ALA A 67 1.66 1.46 6.11
C ALA A 67 0.51 1.95 5.20
N GLU A 68 -0.39 2.78 5.72
CA GLU A 68 -1.47 3.40 4.96
C GLU A 68 -0.93 4.30 3.85
N GLN A 69 0.05 5.16 4.14
CA GLN A 69 0.71 5.99 3.12
C GLN A 69 1.40 5.15 2.04
N ALA A 70 2.05 4.06 2.42
CA ALA A 70 2.69 3.16 1.46
C ALA A 70 1.66 2.45 0.57
N GLN A 71 0.50 2.05 1.11
CA GLN A 71 -0.60 1.48 0.34
C GLN A 71 -1.16 2.50 -0.65
N GLU A 72 -1.39 3.74 -0.22
CA GLU A 72 -1.91 4.80 -1.07
C GLU A 72 -0.95 5.13 -2.22
N ALA A 73 0.35 5.22 -1.94
CA ALA A 73 1.37 5.42 -2.98
C ALA A 73 1.40 4.27 -4.01
N LEU A 74 1.25 3.02 -3.56
CA LEU A 74 1.18 1.86 -4.45
C LEU A 74 -0.08 1.88 -5.31
N GLU A 75 -1.21 2.32 -4.75
CA GLU A 75 -2.48 2.44 -5.49
C GLU A 75 -2.40 3.52 -6.58
N LEU A 76 -1.81 4.67 -6.26
CA LEU A 76 -1.55 5.74 -7.22
C LEU A 76 -0.65 5.25 -8.37
N GLU A 77 0.45 4.57 -8.06
CA GLU A 77 1.35 4.03 -9.09
C GLU A 77 0.62 3.04 -10.01
N ARG A 78 -0.26 2.20 -9.45
CA ARG A 78 -1.08 1.26 -10.23
C ARG A 78 -2.05 2.01 -11.15
N LEU A 79 -2.69 3.05 -10.66
CA LEU A 79 -3.62 3.86 -11.46
C LEU A 79 -2.89 4.55 -12.62
N GLU A 80 -1.71 5.12 -12.37
CA GLU A 80 -0.88 5.73 -13.40
C GLU A 80 -0.45 4.72 -14.47
N LYS A 81 -0.01 3.52 -14.06
CA LYS A 81 0.32 2.42 -14.98
C LYS A 81 -0.87 1.97 -15.82
N GLN A 82 -2.06 1.89 -15.21
CA GLN A 82 -3.29 1.57 -15.93
C GLN A 82 -3.63 2.65 -16.95
N GLN A 83 -3.55 3.93 -16.58
CA GLN A 83 -3.79 5.04 -17.51
C GLN A 83 -2.77 5.06 -18.65
N ALA A 84 -1.48 4.86 -18.35
CA ALA A 84 -0.44 4.80 -19.37
C ALA A 84 -0.69 3.65 -20.36
N SER A 85 -1.14 2.49 -19.84
CA SER A 85 -1.47 1.32 -20.67
C SER A 85 -2.69 1.59 -21.55
N GLN A 86 -3.75 2.22 -21.02
CA GLN A 86 -4.92 2.62 -21.81
C GLN A 86 -4.55 3.62 -22.92
N ARG A 87 -3.73 4.63 -22.61
CA ARG A 87 -3.26 5.60 -23.62
C ARG A 87 -2.43 4.92 -24.71
N ALA A 88 -1.54 4.01 -24.33
CA ALA A 88 -0.74 3.25 -25.29
C ALA A 88 -1.61 2.34 -26.17
N GLU A 89 -2.68 1.77 -25.63
CA GLU A 89 -3.63 0.97 -26.40
C GLU A 89 -4.42 1.82 -27.40
N LEU A 90 -4.91 2.99 -26.98
CA LEU A 90 -5.59 3.94 -27.87
C LEU A 90 -4.68 4.40 -29.01
N GLU A 91 -3.44 4.79 -28.69
CA GLU A 91 -2.47 5.21 -29.71
C GLU A 91 -2.19 4.09 -30.72
N ARG A 92 -2.12 2.83 -30.25
CA ARG A 92 -1.97 1.66 -31.14
C ARG A 92 -3.17 1.49 -32.06
N LEU A 93 -4.38 1.61 -31.52
CA LEU A 93 -5.62 1.50 -32.28
C LEU A 93 -5.71 2.59 -33.35
N GLU A 94 -5.38 3.84 -33.00
CA GLU A 94 -5.35 4.97 -33.93
C GLU A 94 -4.34 4.74 -35.05
N LYS A 95 -3.13 4.29 -34.70
CA LYS A 95 -2.08 3.96 -35.67
C LYS A 95 -2.48 2.80 -36.58
N GLU A 96 -3.18 1.81 -36.06
CA GLU A 96 -3.70 0.70 -36.86
C GLU A 96 -4.80 1.18 -37.82
N GLN A 97 -5.70 2.05 -37.35
CA GLN A 97 -6.71 2.66 -38.21
C GLN A 97 -6.08 3.50 -39.32
N GLU A 98 -5.07 4.32 -38.99
CA GLU A 98 -4.34 5.12 -39.98
C GLU A 98 -3.71 4.21 -41.05
N ARG A 99 -3.07 3.12 -40.63
CA ARG A 99 -2.50 2.12 -41.54
C ARG A 99 -3.56 1.49 -42.43
N GLN A 100 -4.71 1.11 -41.88
CA GLN A 100 -5.80 0.55 -42.67
C GLN A 100 -6.32 1.55 -43.71
N ARG A 101 -6.45 2.84 -43.35
CA ARG A 101 -6.86 3.88 -44.30
C ARG A 101 -5.81 4.12 -45.37
N ALA A 102 -4.53 4.12 -45.01
CA ALA A 102 -3.44 4.23 -45.97
C ALA A 102 -3.44 3.05 -46.95
N GLU A 103 -3.56 1.83 -46.45
CA GLU A 103 -3.64 0.61 -47.28
C GLU A 103 -4.87 0.65 -48.21
N GLN A 104 -6.04 1.06 -47.72
CA GLN A 104 -7.24 1.23 -48.56
C GLN A 104 -7.06 2.31 -49.63
N ALA A 105 -6.41 3.42 -49.30
CA ALA A 105 -6.11 4.47 -50.26
C ALA A 105 -5.13 3.98 -51.34
N GLU A 106 -4.11 3.22 -50.96
CA GLU A 106 -3.18 2.58 -51.91
C GLU A 106 -3.89 1.59 -52.83
N GLN A 107 -4.75 0.73 -52.28
CA GLN A 107 -5.56 -0.19 -53.07
C GLN A 107 -6.50 0.55 -54.05
N ALA A 108 -7.15 1.63 -53.61
CA ALA A 108 -8.01 2.43 -54.47
C ALA A 108 -7.23 3.08 -55.62
N LEU A 109 -6.06 3.65 -55.33
CA LEU A 109 -5.16 4.21 -56.34
C LEU A 109 -4.65 3.16 -57.31
N GLU A 110 -4.31 1.97 -56.83
CA GLU A 110 -3.87 0.86 -57.68
C GLU A 110 -5.00 0.38 -58.61
N LEU A 111 -6.21 0.22 -58.08
CA LEU A 111 -7.39 -0.12 -58.88
C LEU A 111 -7.70 0.96 -59.93
N GLU A 112 -7.60 2.23 -59.56
CA GLU A 112 -7.77 3.34 -60.51
C GLU A 112 -6.71 3.29 -61.61
N ARG A 113 -5.44 3.06 -61.26
CA ARG A 113 -4.34 2.88 -62.23
C ARG A 113 -4.59 1.69 -63.17
N ILE A 114 -5.03 0.55 -62.64
CA ILE A 114 -5.35 -0.64 -63.45
C ILE A 114 -6.52 -0.33 -64.39
N ARG A 115 -7.60 0.26 -63.87
CA ARG A 115 -8.79 0.63 -64.65
C ARG A 115 -8.43 1.61 -65.77
N MET A 116 -7.63 2.64 -65.47
CA MET A 116 -7.18 3.62 -66.45
C MET A 116 -6.31 2.96 -67.54
N LYS A 117 -5.37 2.10 -67.14
CA LYS A 117 -4.52 1.36 -68.08
C LYS A 117 -5.35 0.49 -69.04
N ALA A 118 -6.33 -0.26 -68.54
CA ALA A 118 -7.20 -1.08 -69.35
C ALA A 118 -8.06 -0.25 -70.32
N LEU A 119 -8.53 0.93 -69.88
CA LEU A 119 -9.30 1.84 -70.74
C LEU A 119 -8.44 2.37 -71.89
N LEU A 120 -7.19 2.77 -71.62
CA LEU A 120 -6.25 3.21 -72.65
C LEU A 120 -5.97 2.11 -73.68
N GLU A 121 -5.80 0.87 -73.22
CA GLU A 121 -5.63 -0.29 -74.11
C GLU A 121 -6.85 -0.54 -74.99
N GLN A 122 -8.07 -0.43 -74.42
CA GLN A 122 -9.32 -0.59 -75.16
C GLN A 122 -9.53 0.54 -76.18
N LEU A 123 -9.20 1.79 -75.85
CA LEU A 123 -9.26 2.92 -76.78
C LEU A 123 -8.29 2.72 -77.95
N LYS A 124 -7.05 2.31 -77.64
CA LYS A 124 -6.04 1.96 -78.65
C LYS A 124 -6.50 0.82 -79.56
N ALA A 125 -7.10 -0.23 -79.01
CA ALA A 125 -7.65 -1.35 -79.79
C ALA A 125 -8.79 -0.93 -80.73
N LYS A 126 -9.54 0.12 -80.36
CA LYS A 126 -10.59 0.73 -81.20
C LYS A 126 -10.06 1.76 -82.21
N GLY A 127 -8.74 1.93 -82.32
CA GLY A 127 -8.10 2.84 -83.27
C GLY A 127 -8.16 4.32 -82.88
N ILE A 128 -8.48 4.62 -81.61
CA ILE A 128 -8.51 5.98 -81.07
C ILE A 128 -7.21 6.18 -80.29
N ASN A 129 -6.28 6.98 -80.81
CA ASN A 129 -5.07 7.32 -80.05
C ASN A 129 -5.42 8.39 -79.02
N PRO A 130 -5.16 8.15 -77.72
CA PRO A 130 -5.45 9.13 -76.67
C PRO A 130 -4.62 10.42 -76.80
N GLU A 131 -3.51 10.41 -77.55
CA GLU A 131 -2.70 11.60 -77.85
C GLU A 131 -3.38 12.55 -78.87
N ASP A 132 -4.39 12.08 -79.63
CA ASP A 132 -5.21 12.95 -80.49
C ASP A 132 -6.19 13.81 -79.65
N PHE A 133 -6.46 13.40 -78.40
CA PHE A 133 -7.27 14.13 -77.43
C PHE A 133 -6.35 14.78 -76.39
N ASN A 134 -5.59 15.79 -76.80
CA ASN A 134 -4.89 16.66 -75.86
C ASN A 134 -5.91 17.29 -74.89
N LEU A 135 -5.85 16.88 -73.61
CA LEU A 135 -6.41 17.58 -72.46
C LEU A 135 -5.28 18.34 -71.77
#